data_AF-K8WLV9-F1
#
_entry.id   AF-K8WLV9-F1
#
_cell.length_a   1.000
_cell.length_b   1.000
_cell.length_c   1.000
_cell.angle_alpha   90.00
_cell.angle_beta   90.00
_cell.angle_gamma   90.00
#
_symmetry.space_group_name_H-M   'P 1'
#
loop_
_entity.id
_entity.type
_entity.pdbx_description
1 polymer ?
#
loop_
_entity_poly.entity_id
_entity_poly.type
_entity_poly.pdbx_seq_one_letter_code
_entity_poly.pdbx_strand_id
1 'polypeptide(L)'
;MGNSIRPVSENVSYIATDNTWIESKAIQQLQTTANLPNMVSVVGMPDLHPGRGYPIGAAFFSTQHFYPALVGNDIGCGMSLFQTDINVRKLSLDKFEKQLLTLSDIASYEWLNEYVPENMQEHEFVTSLSSIGGGNHFAEFQSIDKIIDNELFSKSGLDKKNALLLVHSGSRGLGQSILQRHIEQHGHNGLDSNSLDAMSYLNAHQDALHFAELNRQLISLRMLQHVHALGEMKLDINHNLVEAYTFKGIDGWLHRKGATPADRGMVIIPGSRGDYSYLVAPQASDKSLHSLAHGAGRKWMRTECKGRLSHRYTPLQLARTNLGSRVICANKQLIYEEAPQSYKSIETVIESMKNAELINVIARLKPILTYKTSGEFA
;
A
#
# COMPACT_ATOMS: atom_id res chain seq x y z
N MET A 1 8.13 -12.33 27.10
CA MET A 1 7.81 -11.88 25.73
C MET A 1 6.40 -12.37 25.45
N GLY A 2 5.45 -11.45 25.32
CA GLY A 2 4.04 -11.80 25.12
C GLY A 2 3.81 -12.41 23.74
N ASN A 3 2.88 -13.35 23.64
CA ASN A 3 2.45 -13.86 22.34
C ASN A 3 1.75 -12.72 21.57
N SER A 4 2.40 -12.17 20.54
CA SER A 4 1.81 -11.14 19.68
C SER A 4 0.68 -11.67 18.79
N ILE A 5 0.46 -12.98 18.76
CA ILE A 5 -0.64 -13.60 18.03
C ILE A 5 -1.83 -13.72 18.97
N ARG A 6 -2.91 -13.02 18.62
CA ARG A 6 -4.16 -12.96 19.38
C ARG A 6 -5.21 -13.84 18.70
N PRO A 7 -5.52 -15.03 19.24
CA PRO A 7 -6.61 -15.85 18.72
C PRO A 7 -7.95 -15.18 19.02
N VAL A 8 -8.88 -15.27 18.07
CA VAL A 8 -10.27 -14.79 18.20
C VAL A 8 -11.24 -15.97 18.16
N SER A 9 -10.99 -16.93 17.27
CA SER A 9 -11.65 -18.23 17.17
C SER A 9 -10.68 -19.26 16.58
N GLU A 10 -11.13 -20.49 16.33
CA GLU A 10 -10.30 -21.57 15.80
C GLU A 10 -9.54 -21.19 14.50
N ASN A 11 -10.20 -20.48 13.58
CA ASN A 11 -9.67 -20.09 12.29
C ASN A 11 -9.44 -18.57 12.13
N VAL A 12 -9.58 -17.79 13.21
CA VAL A 12 -9.42 -16.33 13.19
C VAL A 12 -8.40 -15.89 14.21
N SER A 13 -7.41 -15.13 13.75
CA SER A 13 -6.43 -14.49 14.62
C SER A 13 -6.05 -13.11 14.11
N TYR A 14 -5.37 -12.32 14.94
CA TYR A 14 -4.70 -11.10 14.51
C TYR A 14 -3.38 -10.92 15.24
N ILE A 15 -2.48 -10.15 14.66
CA ILE A 15 -1.16 -9.89 15.21
C ILE A 15 -1.15 -8.50 15.86
N ALA A 16 -0.91 -8.43 17.17
CA ALA A 16 -0.83 -7.19 17.93
C ALA A 16 -0.11 -7.40 19.28
N THR A 17 0.77 -6.47 19.65
CA THR A 17 1.22 -6.30 21.04
C THR A 17 0.16 -5.60 21.88
N ASP A 18 0.35 -5.53 23.19
CA ASP A 18 -0.53 -4.75 24.09
C ASP A 18 -0.55 -3.25 23.76
N ASN A 19 0.48 -2.75 23.07
CA ASN A 19 0.60 -1.35 22.66
C ASN A 19 -0.06 -1.07 21.30
N THR A 20 -0.44 -2.10 20.54
CA THR A 20 -1.04 -1.96 19.22
C THR A 20 -2.55 -1.85 19.33
N TRP A 21 -3.06 -0.65 19.08
CA TRP A 21 -4.50 -0.42 19.08
C TRP A 21 -5.18 -1.02 17.83
N ILE A 22 -6.16 -1.90 18.06
CA ILE A 22 -7.02 -2.50 17.03
C ILE A 22 -8.48 -2.14 17.36
N GLU A 23 -9.22 -1.65 16.36
CA GLU A 23 -10.62 -1.31 16.53
C GLU A 23 -11.50 -2.58 16.58
N SER A 24 -12.41 -2.68 17.55
CA SER A 24 -13.28 -3.85 17.72
C SER A 24 -14.10 -4.19 16.48
N LYS A 25 -14.52 -3.18 15.71
CA LYS A 25 -15.23 -3.37 14.44
C LYS A 25 -14.39 -4.13 13.40
N ALA A 26 -13.07 -3.94 13.39
CA ALA A 26 -12.19 -4.65 12.47
C ALA A 26 -12.10 -6.14 12.86
N ILE A 27 -12.05 -6.44 14.16
CA ILE A 27 -12.09 -7.82 14.68
C ILE A 27 -13.42 -8.49 14.33
N GLN A 28 -14.54 -7.78 14.50
CA GLN A 28 -15.86 -8.27 14.09
C GLN A 28 -15.92 -8.56 12.58
N GLN A 29 -15.29 -7.71 11.76
CA GLN A 29 -15.20 -7.94 10.32
C GLN A 29 -14.37 -9.20 10.01
N LEU A 30 -13.28 -9.49 10.72
CA LEU A 30 -12.54 -10.75 10.55
C LEU A 30 -13.44 -11.97 10.84
N GLN A 31 -14.17 -11.96 11.95
CA GLN A 31 -15.10 -13.03 12.31
C GLN A 31 -16.22 -13.19 11.29
N THR A 32 -16.74 -12.08 10.77
CA THR A 32 -17.77 -12.09 9.73
C THR A 32 -17.23 -12.69 8.43
N THR A 33 -16.01 -12.33 8.03
CA THR A 33 -15.35 -12.91 6.85
C THR A 33 -15.10 -14.41 7.03
N ALA A 34 -14.78 -14.87 8.25
CA ALA A 34 -14.55 -16.27 8.55
C ALA A 34 -15.79 -17.16 8.38
N ASN A 35 -16.99 -16.57 8.36
CA ASN A 35 -18.25 -17.27 8.12
C ASN A 35 -18.59 -17.41 6.61
N LEU A 36 -17.77 -16.85 5.72
CA LEU A 36 -17.97 -17.05 4.28
C LEU A 36 -17.76 -18.53 3.91
N PRO A 37 -18.53 -19.06 2.94
CA PRO A 37 -18.35 -20.44 2.47
C PRO A 37 -16.90 -20.75 2.11
N ASN A 38 -16.45 -21.94 2.52
CA ASN A 38 -15.10 -22.45 2.26
C ASN A 38 -13.94 -21.59 2.80
N MET A 39 -14.18 -20.63 3.69
CA MET A 39 -13.12 -19.88 4.35
C MET A 39 -12.41 -20.77 5.39
N VAL A 40 -11.10 -20.91 5.25
CA VAL A 40 -10.28 -21.81 6.08
C VAL A 40 -9.50 -21.05 7.15
N SER A 41 -8.98 -19.86 6.83
CA SER A 41 -8.19 -19.07 7.78
C SER A 41 -8.29 -17.59 7.49
N VAL A 42 -8.43 -16.78 8.54
CA VAL A 42 -8.50 -15.33 8.47
C VAL A 42 -7.51 -14.72 9.46
N VAL A 43 -6.56 -13.94 8.97
CA VAL A 43 -5.51 -13.34 9.80
C VAL A 43 -5.44 -11.83 9.61
N GLY A 44 -5.61 -11.10 10.70
CA GLY A 44 -5.38 -9.65 10.75
C GLY A 44 -3.91 -9.31 11.01
N MET A 45 -3.38 -8.39 10.23
CA MET A 45 -2.06 -7.78 10.43
C MET A 45 -2.14 -6.66 11.48
N PRO A 46 -1.01 -6.14 12.02
CA PRO A 46 -1.07 -5.11 13.07
C PRO A 46 -1.68 -3.77 12.62
N ASP A 47 -1.73 -3.51 11.32
CA ASP A 47 -2.38 -2.36 10.69
C ASP A 47 -3.89 -2.58 10.44
N LEU A 48 -4.46 -3.69 10.94
CA LEU A 48 -5.87 -4.06 10.81
C LEU A 48 -6.82 -2.93 11.23
N HIS A 49 -7.73 -2.53 10.33
CA HIS A 49 -8.74 -1.51 10.60
C HIS A 49 -10.02 -1.75 9.80
N PRO A 50 -11.15 -1.12 10.19
CA PRO A 50 -12.41 -1.36 9.49
C PRO A 50 -12.38 -0.83 8.05
N GLY A 51 -12.79 -1.67 7.11
CA GLY A 51 -13.03 -1.27 5.73
C GLY A 51 -14.53 -1.20 5.41
N ARG A 52 -14.85 -0.89 4.15
CA ARG A 52 -16.22 -0.97 3.62
C ARG A 52 -16.57 -2.43 3.39
N GLY A 53 -17.42 -3.00 4.24
CA GLY A 53 -17.80 -4.43 4.23
C GLY A 53 -16.79 -5.32 4.95
N TYR A 54 -15.55 -5.35 4.47
CA TYR A 54 -14.48 -6.25 4.96
C TYR A 54 -13.31 -5.47 5.57
N PRO A 55 -12.49 -6.08 6.45
CA PRO A 55 -11.39 -5.38 7.08
C PRO A 55 -10.24 -5.14 6.07
N ILE A 56 -9.42 -4.13 6.36
CA ILE A 56 -8.16 -3.84 5.64
C ILE A 56 -7.01 -4.11 6.62
N GLY A 57 -5.86 -4.57 6.12
CA GLY A 57 -4.79 -5.08 6.97
C GLY A 57 -5.01 -6.56 7.30
N ALA A 58 -5.42 -7.37 6.31
CA ALA A 58 -5.77 -8.76 6.54
C ALA A 58 -5.50 -9.67 5.33
N ALA A 59 -5.26 -10.93 5.63
CA ALA A 59 -5.13 -12.03 4.67
C ALA A 59 -6.19 -13.10 4.95
N PHE A 60 -6.70 -13.72 3.88
CA PHE A 60 -7.81 -14.68 3.94
C PHE A 60 -7.52 -15.86 3.02
N PHE A 61 -7.54 -17.06 3.56
CA PHE A 61 -7.35 -18.29 2.79
C PHE A 61 -8.67 -19.07 2.70
N SER A 62 -9.13 -19.33 1.48
CA SER A 62 -10.34 -20.12 1.19
C SER A 62 -10.05 -21.25 0.21
N THR A 63 -10.86 -22.29 0.23
CA THR A 63 -10.81 -23.39 -0.76
C THR A 63 -11.98 -23.28 -1.72
N GLN A 64 -11.87 -23.85 -2.93
CA GLN A 64 -12.92 -23.94 -3.97
C GLN A 64 -13.47 -22.61 -4.51
N HIS A 65 -13.60 -21.57 -3.69
CA HIS A 65 -14.08 -20.25 -4.04
C HIS A 65 -13.06 -19.18 -3.70
N PHE A 66 -13.07 -18.09 -4.47
CA PHE A 66 -12.42 -16.84 -4.11
C PHE A 66 -13.41 -15.68 -4.16
N TYR A 67 -13.10 -14.60 -3.45
CA TYR A 67 -14.00 -13.48 -3.18
C TYR A 67 -13.40 -12.16 -3.67
N PRO A 68 -13.82 -11.67 -4.85
CA PRO A 68 -13.38 -10.36 -5.37
C PRO A 68 -13.52 -9.20 -4.39
N ALA A 69 -14.58 -9.19 -3.57
CA ALA A 69 -14.81 -8.15 -2.57
C ALA A 69 -13.76 -8.14 -1.43
N LEU A 70 -13.07 -9.27 -1.20
CA LEU A 70 -11.92 -9.36 -0.30
C LEU A 70 -10.64 -8.81 -0.93
N VAL A 71 -10.54 -8.64 -2.24
CA VAL A 71 -9.44 -7.88 -2.86
C VAL A 71 -9.72 -6.38 -2.74
N GLY A 72 -10.96 -5.99 -3.00
CA GLY A 72 -11.39 -4.59 -2.95
C GLY A 72 -11.30 -3.91 -4.32
N ASN A 73 -11.49 -2.58 -4.31
CA ASN A 73 -11.71 -1.79 -5.52
C ASN A 73 -10.42 -1.24 -6.14
N ASP A 74 -9.27 -1.55 -5.55
CA ASP A 74 -7.98 -1.09 -6.03
C ASP A 74 -7.05 -2.30 -6.12
N ILE A 75 -7.38 -3.17 -7.07
CA ILE A 75 -6.60 -4.37 -7.41
C ILE A 75 -5.18 -3.93 -7.76
N GLY A 76 -4.18 -4.62 -7.24
CA GLY A 76 -2.78 -4.27 -7.48
C GLY A 76 -2.33 -3.00 -6.77
N CYS A 77 -3.11 -2.39 -5.88
CA CYS A 77 -2.58 -1.37 -4.96
C CYS A 77 -1.30 -1.91 -4.31
N GLY A 78 -0.23 -1.14 -4.42
CA GLY A 78 1.12 -1.64 -4.21
C GLY A 78 2.13 -0.54 -3.91
N MET A 79 3.34 -0.98 -3.58
CA MET A 79 4.49 -0.12 -3.28
C MET A 79 5.65 -0.48 -4.20
N SER A 80 6.19 0.53 -4.90
CA SER A 80 7.45 0.39 -5.64
C SER A 80 8.50 1.36 -5.07
N LEU A 81 9.69 0.85 -4.75
CA LEU A 81 10.79 1.66 -4.23
C LEU A 81 11.86 1.81 -5.30
N PHE A 82 12.29 3.05 -5.56
CA PHE A 82 13.33 3.37 -6.52
C PHE A 82 14.51 4.02 -5.80
N GLN A 83 15.72 3.56 -6.09
CA GLN A 83 16.93 4.29 -5.71
C GLN A 83 17.23 5.33 -6.78
N THR A 84 17.31 6.60 -6.38
CA THR A 84 17.65 7.69 -7.29
C THR A 84 19.15 7.98 -7.33
N ASP A 85 19.59 8.86 -8.22
CA ASP A 85 20.92 9.47 -8.20
C ASP A 85 20.97 10.82 -7.44
N ILE A 86 19.86 11.21 -6.80
CA ILE A 86 19.76 12.46 -6.05
C ILE A 86 20.55 12.34 -4.74
N ASN A 87 21.62 13.11 -4.61
CA ASN A 87 22.41 13.13 -3.37
C ASN A 87 21.68 13.90 -2.26
N VAL A 88 21.31 13.21 -1.17
CA VAL A 88 20.52 13.78 -0.06
C VAL A 88 21.19 14.97 0.61
N ARG A 89 22.54 15.02 0.65
CA ARG A 89 23.28 16.12 1.29
C ARG A 89 23.31 17.40 0.44
N LYS A 90 23.12 17.27 -0.87
CA LYS A 90 23.12 18.39 -1.82
C LYS A 90 21.71 18.87 -2.17
N LEU A 91 20.68 18.17 -1.69
CA LEU A 91 19.30 18.48 -2.00
C LEU A 91 18.85 19.77 -1.30
N SER A 92 18.43 20.75 -2.09
CA SER A 92 17.71 21.93 -1.59
C SER A 92 16.21 21.62 -1.57
N LEU A 93 15.65 21.47 -0.37
CA LEU A 93 14.24 21.12 -0.18
C LEU A 93 13.30 22.17 -0.79
N ASP A 94 13.60 23.45 -0.67
CA ASP A 94 12.75 24.52 -1.22
C ASP A 94 12.76 24.52 -2.76
N LYS A 95 13.91 24.30 -3.39
CA LYS A 95 13.99 24.17 -4.86
C LYS A 95 13.21 22.92 -5.32
N PHE A 96 13.39 21.82 -4.60
CA PHE A 96 12.77 20.54 -4.93
C PHE A 96 11.24 20.59 -4.80
N GLU A 97 10.74 21.20 -3.73
CA GLU A 97 9.31 21.47 -3.51
C GLU A 97 8.75 22.36 -4.63
N LYS A 98 9.42 23.48 -4.95
CA LYS A 98 8.98 24.38 -6.03
C LYS A 98 8.90 23.68 -7.38
N GLN A 99 9.86 22.80 -7.69
CA GLN A 99 9.89 22.05 -8.93
C GLN A 99 8.72 21.06 -8.98
N LEU A 100 8.54 20.23 -7.95
CA LEU A 100 7.45 19.26 -7.92
C LEU A 100 6.06 19.91 -7.84
N LEU A 101 5.92 21.12 -7.31
CA LEU A 101 4.64 21.85 -7.32
C LEU A 101 4.13 22.15 -8.74
N THR A 102 5.00 22.16 -9.75
CA THR A 102 4.60 22.38 -11.15
C THR A 102 4.37 21.08 -11.92
N LEU A 103 4.44 19.92 -11.26
CA LEU A 103 4.10 18.65 -11.87
C LEU A 103 2.58 18.55 -12.02
N SER A 104 2.09 18.27 -13.22
CA SER A 104 0.68 17.96 -13.44
C SER A 104 0.35 16.58 -12.86
N ASP A 105 -0.86 16.43 -12.32
CA ASP A 105 -1.31 15.12 -11.81
C ASP A 105 -1.57 14.12 -12.94
N ILE A 106 -1.81 14.63 -14.16
CA ILE A 106 -2.16 13.88 -15.36
C ILE A 106 -0.99 13.95 -16.35
N ALA A 107 -0.63 12.82 -16.97
CA ALA A 107 0.36 12.84 -18.05
C ALA A 107 -0.27 13.45 -19.32
N SER A 108 0.50 14.21 -20.09
CA SER A 108 0.03 14.66 -21.40
C SER A 108 -0.09 13.48 -22.37
N TYR A 109 -0.92 13.63 -23.40
CA TYR A 109 -1.09 12.59 -24.42
C TYR A 109 0.24 12.27 -25.12
N GLU A 110 1.05 13.29 -25.42
CA GLU A 110 2.35 13.13 -26.05
C GLU A 110 3.29 12.30 -25.18
N TRP A 111 3.30 12.57 -23.87
CA TRP A 111 4.12 11.80 -22.92
C TRP A 111 3.65 10.35 -22.83
N LEU A 112 2.33 10.11 -22.76
CA LEU A 112 1.80 8.75 -22.72
C LEU A 112 2.15 7.98 -24.01
N ASN A 113 2.03 8.60 -25.18
CA ASN A 113 2.39 7.98 -26.46
C ASN A 113 3.88 7.62 -26.56
N GLU A 114 4.76 8.37 -25.91
CA GLU A 114 6.21 8.12 -25.90
C GLU A 114 6.62 7.01 -24.90
N TYR A 115 6.00 6.97 -23.72
CA TYR A 115 6.48 6.14 -22.60
C TYR A 115 5.60 4.94 -22.24
N VAL A 116 4.34 4.91 -22.69
CA VAL A 116 3.47 3.74 -22.50
C VAL A 116 3.81 2.67 -23.54
N PRO A 117 4.07 1.41 -23.13
CA PRO A 117 4.31 0.30 -24.05
C PRO A 117 3.17 0.13 -25.06
N GLU A 118 3.51 -0.24 -26.31
CA GLU A 118 2.55 -0.37 -27.42
C GLU A 118 1.32 -1.21 -27.06
N ASN A 119 1.51 -2.33 -26.34
CA ASN A 119 0.43 -3.22 -25.93
C ASN A 119 -0.54 -2.64 -24.88
N MET A 120 -0.22 -1.47 -24.31
CA MET A 120 -1.05 -0.75 -23.34
C MET A 120 -1.60 0.57 -23.89
N GLN A 121 -1.23 0.98 -25.11
CA GLN A 121 -1.66 2.26 -25.68
C GLN A 121 -3.15 2.29 -26.00
N GLU A 122 -3.74 1.16 -26.39
CA GLU A 122 -5.16 1.02 -26.69
C GLU A 122 -6.01 0.63 -25.46
N HIS A 123 -5.39 0.51 -24.29
CA HIS A 123 -6.09 0.11 -23.08
C HIS A 123 -7.13 1.17 -22.66
N GLU A 124 -8.35 0.76 -22.30
CA GLU A 124 -9.47 1.67 -21.98
C GLU A 124 -9.11 2.73 -20.92
N PHE A 125 -8.27 2.34 -19.95
CA PHE A 125 -7.83 3.19 -18.85
C PHE A 125 -6.47 3.87 -19.07
N VAL A 126 -5.91 3.86 -20.28
CA VAL A 126 -4.55 4.37 -20.59
C VAL A 126 -4.32 5.80 -20.12
N THR A 127 -5.34 6.67 -20.21
CA THR A 127 -5.26 8.08 -19.79
C THR A 127 -5.06 8.26 -18.29
N SER A 128 -5.31 7.22 -17.50
CA SER A 128 -5.08 7.21 -16.06
C SER A 128 -3.70 6.69 -15.65
N LEU A 129 -2.89 6.19 -16.60
CA LEU A 129 -1.50 5.80 -16.33
C LEU A 129 -0.65 7.00 -15.92
N SER A 130 0.40 6.72 -15.15
CA SER A 130 1.26 7.72 -14.51
C SER A 130 0.50 8.61 -13.50
N SER A 131 -0.71 8.24 -13.03
CA SER A 131 -1.45 9.00 -12.02
C SER A 131 -1.36 8.35 -10.62
N ILE A 132 -1.11 9.18 -9.60
CA ILE A 132 -1.02 8.73 -8.20
C ILE A 132 -2.41 8.39 -7.66
N GLY A 133 -3.34 9.34 -7.77
CA GLY A 133 -4.69 9.20 -7.27
C GLY A 133 -4.97 9.70 -5.87
N GLY A 134 -6.20 9.42 -5.42
CA GLY A 134 -6.70 9.87 -4.12
C GLY A 134 -6.42 8.91 -2.96
N GLY A 135 -7.00 9.21 -1.81
CA GLY A 135 -6.90 8.37 -0.62
C GLY A 135 -5.47 8.27 -0.08
N ASN A 136 -5.04 7.05 0.25
CA ASN A 136 -3.72 6.77 0.84
C ASN A 136 -2.58 6.72 -0.20
N HIS A 137 -2.85 6.94 -1.49
CA HIS A 137 -1.80 6.98 -2.52
C HIS A 137 -0.90 8.20 -2.37
N PHE A 138 0.37 8.02 -2.72
CA PHE A 138 1.38 9.06 -2.67
C PHE A 138 2.61 8.65 -3.50
N ALA A 139 3.45 9.63 -3.81
CA ALA A 139 4.84 9.40 -4.14
C ALA A 139 5.70 10.18 -3.16
N GLU A 140 6.64 9.52 -2.49
CA GLU A 140 7.40 10.11 -1.39
C GLU A 140 8.90 9.93 -1.60
N PHE A 141 9.62 11.05 -1.62
CA PHE A 141 11.06 11.04 -1.53
C PHE A 141 11.48 10.86 -0.08
N GLN A 142 12.39 9.93 0.18
CA GLN A 142 12.86 9.54 1.50
C GLN A 142 14.40 9.47 1.54
N SER A 143 14.96 9.54 2.75
CA SER A 143 16.38 9.24 2.99
C SER A 143 16.53 8.16 4.05
N ILE A 144 17.64 7.40 3.99
CA ILE A 144 18.00 6.47 5.05
C ILE A 144 18.33 7.27 6.32
N ASP A 145 17.50 7.14 7.34
CA ASP A 145 17.70 7.77 8.64
C ASP A 145 18.61 6.92 9.52
N LYS A 146 18.34 5.61 9.56
CA LYS A 146 19.10 4.67 10.38
C LYS A 146 19.20 3.31 9.69
N ILE A 147 20.42 2.81 9.57
CA ILE A 147 20.68 1.40 9.20
C ILE A 147 20.63 0.60 10.51
N ILE A 148 19.81 -0.45 10.53
CA ILE A 148 19.58 -1.29 11.70
C ILE A 148 20.32 -2.62 11.56
N ASP A 149 20.28 -3.21 10.37
CA ASP A 149 21.05 -4.40 10.01
C ASP A 149 21.99 -4.07 8.84
N ASN A 150 23.30 -4.02 9.12
CA ASN A 150 24.30 -3.66 8.11
C ASN A 150 24.44 -4.72 7.01
N GLU A 151 24.32 -6.00 7.36
CA GLU A 151 24.51 -7.09 6.39
C GLU A 151 23.35 -7.12 5.40
N LEU A 152 22.12 -7.08 5.91
CA LEU A 152 20.92 -7.02 5.06
C LEU A 152 20.88 -5.71 4.26
N PHE A 153 21.30 -4.59 4.85
CA PHE A 153 21.36 -3.32 4.12
C PHE A 153 22.36 -3.38 2.97
N SER A 154 23.55 -3.94 3.17
CA SER A 154 24.50 -4.13 2.06
C SER A 154 23.94 -5.02 0.95
N LYS A 155 23.20 -6.09 1.30
CA LYS A 155 22.53 -6.96 0.31
C LYS A 155 21.36 -6.29 -0.41
N SER A 156 20.77 -5.24 0.18
CA SER A 156 19.66 -4.52 -0.45
C SER A 156 20.05 -3.72 -1.70
N GLY A 157 21.35 -3.46 -1.89
CA GLY A 157 21.86 -2.63 -2.99
C GLY A 157 21.52 -1.14 -2.86
N LEU A 158 21.06 -0.70 -1.69
CA LEU A 158 20.77 0.70 -1.40
C LEU A 158 22.01 1.47 -0.94
N ASP A 159 22.14 2.72 -1.37
CA ASP A 159 23.14 3.69 -0.93
C ASP A 159 22.46 4.79 -0.10
N LYS A 160 22.86 4.89 1.17
CA LYS A 160 22.36 5.90 2.11
C LYS A 160 22.62 7.35 1.68
N LYS A 161 23.51 7.59 0.71
CA LYS A 161 23.79 8.92 0.15
C LYS A 161 22.70 9.39 -0.82
N ASN A 162 21.92 8.47 -1.37
CA ASN A 162 20.94 8.76 -2.39
C ASN A 162 19.54 8.84 -1.78
N ALA A 163 18.71 9.72 -2.34
CA ALA A 163 17.29 9.74 -2.01
C ALA A 163 16.63 8.50 -2.63
N LEU A 164 15.60 8.01 -1.95
CA LEU A 164 14.75 6.94 -2.44
C LEU A 164 13.39 7.54 -2.81
N LEU A 165 12.77 7.05 -3.87
CA LEU A 165 11.40 7.40 -4.24
C LEU A 165 10.50 6.19 -4.00
N LEU A 166 9.58 6.33 -3.05
CA LEU A 166 8.53 5.34 -2.77
C LEU A 166 7.25 5.76 -3.49
N VAL A 167 6.76 4.92 -4.39
CA VAL A 167 5.49 5.14 -5.10
C VAL A 167 4.44 4.17 -4.56
N HIS A 168 3.34 4.73 -4.06
CA HIS A 168 2.16 4.01 -3.61
C HIS A 168 0.98 4.35 -4.54
N SER A 169 0.62 3.39 -5.39
CA SER A 169 -0.55 3.50 -6.27
C SER A 169 -1.02 2.11 -6.71
N GLY A 170 -2.15 2.07 -7.40
CA GLY A 170 -2.81 0.85 -7.85
C GLY A 170 -3.36 0.97 -9.27
N SER A 171 -4.41 0.20 -9.54
CA SER A 171 -5.03 0.06 -10.87
C SER A 171 -5.98 1.20 -11.23
N ARG A 172 -6.07 2.24 -10.40
CA ARG A 172 -6.87 3.45 -10.67
C ARG A 172 -8.36 3.07 -10.85
N GLY A 173 -9.01 3.52 -11.93
CA GLY A 173 -10.40 3.21 -12.21
C GLY A 173 -10.65 1.76 -12.63
N LEU A 174 -9.63 1.03 -13.10
CA LEU A 174 -9.78 -0.33 -13.62
C LEU A 174 -10.17 -1.32 -12.52
N GLY A 175 -9.46 -1.34 -11.39
CA GLY A 175 -9.83 -2.20 -10.26
C GLY A 175 -11.25 -1.94 -9.73
N GLN A 176 -11.68 -0.67 -9.76
CA GLN A 176 -13.00 -0.26 -9.34
C GLN A 176 -14.08 -0.76 -10.32
N SER A 177 -13.83 -0.69 -11.63
CA SER A 177 -14.77 -1.16 -12.64
C SER A 177 -14.92 -2.68 -12.60
N ILE A 178 -13.84 -3.42 -12.35
CA ILE A 178 -13.85 -4.88 -12.17
C ILE A 178 -14.67 -5.27 -10.94
N LEU A 179 -14.42 -4.63 -9.78
CA LEU A 179 -15.19 -4.90 -8.57
C LEU A 179 -16.67 -4.56 -8.77
N GLN A 180 -16.97 -3.43 -9.42
CA GLN A 180 -18.35 -3.02 -9.66
C GLN A 180 -19.10 -4.05 -10.51
N ARG A 181 -18.50 -4.52 -11.60
CA ARG A 181 -19.08 -5.58 -12.45
C ARG A 181 -19.38 -6.85 -11.66
N HIS A 182 -18.44 -7.26 -10.79
CA HIS A 182 -18.65 -8.41 -9.90
C HIS A 182 -19.83 -8.19 -8.94
N ILE A 183 -19.89 -7.03 -8.30
CA ILE A 183 -20.97 -6.72 -7.34
C ILE A 183 -22.34 -6.66 -8.03
N GLU A 184 -22.41 -6.10 -9.24
CA GLU A 184 -23.65 -6.03 -10.01
C GLU A 184 -24.17 -7.42 -10.41
N GLN A 185 -23.28 -8.37 -10.70
CA GLN A 185 -23.62 -9.72 -11.15
C GLN A 185 -23.80 -10.72 -10.00
N HIS A 186 -22.94 -10.66 -8.99
CA HIS A 186 -22.82 -11.67 -7.94
C HIS A 186 -22.97 -11.11 -6.52
N GLY A 187 -23.12 -9.80 -6.36
CA GLY A 187 -23.06 -9.15 -5.05
C GLY A 187 -21.71 -9.37 -4.38
N HIS A 188 -21.73 -9.71 -3.09
CA HIS A 188 -20.53 -10.00 -2.33
C HIS A 188 -20.15 -11.50 -2.33
N ASN A 189 -20.85 -12.32 -3.10
CA ASN A 189 -20.60 -13.76 -3.14
C ASN A 189 -19.25 -14.08 -3.80
N GLY A 190 -18.67 -15.21 -3.41
CA GLY A 190 -17.47 -15.74 -4.04
C GLY A 190 -17.78 -16.41 -5.37
N LEU A 191 -16.75 -16.60 -6.18
CA LEU A 191 -16.80 -17.33 -7.45
C LEU A 191 -16.21 -18.72 -7.25
N ASP A 192 -16.90 -19.76 -7.73
CA ASP A 192 -16.32 -21.11 -7.84
C ASP A 192 -15.14 -21.04 -8.80
N SER A 193 -13.97 -21.49 -8.37
CA SER A 193 -12.71 -21.39 -9.12
C SER A 193 -12.73 -22.06 -10.49
N ASN A 194 -13.66 -22.99 -10.74
CA ASN A 194 -13.80 -23.68 -12.02
C ASN A 194 -14.84 -23.03 -12.95
N SER A 195 -15.51 -21.96 -12.52
CA SER A 195 -16.53 -21.29 -13.30
C SER A 195 -15.95 -20.40 -14.41
N LEU A 196 -16.76 -20.13 -15.45
CA LEU A 196 -16.40 -19.15 -16.49
C LEU A 196 -16.22 -17.75 -15.91
N ASP A 197 -17.06 -17.36 -14.94
CA ASP A 197 -16.99 -16.06 -14.27
C ASP A 197 -15.68 -15.91 -13.48
N ALA A 198 -15.22 -16.99 -12.83
CA ALA A 198 -13.92 -17.02 -12.16
C ALA A 198 -12.77 -16.80 -13.14
N MET A 199 -12.76 -17.49 -14.28
CA MET A 199 -11.71 -17.27 -15.30
C MET A 199 -11.75 -15.84 -15.87
N SER A 200 -12.95 -15.30 -16.11
CA SER A 200 -13.12 -13.92 -16.57
C SER A 200 -12.58 -12.91 -15.55
N TYR A 201 -12.94 -13.08 -14.28
CA TYR A 201 -12.44 -12.23 -13.19
C TYR A 201 -10.91 -12.33 -13.07
N LEU A 202 -10.34 -13.54 -13.08
CA LEU A 202 -8.89 -13.73 -12.91
C LEU A 202 -8.09 -13.09 -14.06
N ASN A 203 -8.59 -13.14 -15.29
CA ASN A 203 -7.98 -12.45 -16.42
C ASN A 203 -8.01 -10.93 -16.23
N ALA A 204 -9.17 -10.37 -15.86
CA ALA A 204 -9.31 -8.93 -15.59
C ALA A 204 -8.48 -8.49 -14.36
N HIS A 205 -8.40 -9.34 -13.34
CA HIS A 205 -7.57 -9.12 -12.17
C HIS A 205 -6.08 -9.08 -12.54
N GLN A 206 -5.62 -10.02 -13.37
CA GLN A 206 -4.22 -10.03 -13.83
C GLN A 206 -3.87 -8.80 -14.68
N ASP A 207 -4.78 -8.39 -15.56
CA ASP A 207 -4.66 -7.14 -16.31
C ASP A 207 -4.55 -5.93 -15.38
N ALA A 208 -5.39 -5.86 -14.33
CA ALA A 208 -5.31 -4.81 -13.32
C ALA A 208 -4.02 -4.83 -12.50
N LEU A 209 -3.45 -6.00 -12.20
CA LEU A 209 -2.13 -6.11 -11.55
C LEU A 209 -1.04 -5.52 -12.45
N HIS A 210 -0.99 -5.91 -13.73
CA HIS A 210 -0.03 -5.38 -14.69
C HIS A 210 -0.19 -3.87 -14.88
N PHE A 211 -1.43 -3.39 -14.98
CA PHE A 211 -1.73 -1.96 -15.06
C PHE A 211 -1.19 -1.22 -13.83
N ALA A 212 -1.42 -1.75 -12.62
CA ALA A 212 -0.97 -1.12 -11.38
C ALA A 212 0.56 -1.03 -11.28
N GLU A 213 1.26 -2.11 -11.65
CA GLU A 213 2.73 -2.17 -11.70
C GLU A 213 3.30 -1.17 -12.70
N LEU A 214 2.78 -1.17 -13.94
CA LEU A 214 3.15 -0.20 -14.96
C LEU A 214 2.87 1.24 -14.50
N ASN A 215 1.72 1.47 -13.87
CA ASN A 215 1.37 2.79 -13.36
C ASN A 215 2.39 3.29 -12.34
N ARG A 216 2.84 2.45 -11.38
CA ARG A 216 3.87 2.84 -10.41
C ARG A 216 5.22 3.16 -11.06
N GLN A 217 5.61 2.39 -12.08
CA GLN A 217 6.83 2.64 -12.86
C GLN A 217 6.74 3.96 -13.66
N LEU A 218 5.60 4.24 -14.27
CA LEU A 218 5.40 5.48 -15.03
C LEU A 218 5.26 6.71 -14.13
N ILE A 219 4.73 6.58 -12.91
CA ILE A 219 4.76 7.66 -11.90
C ILE A 219 6.20 7.98 -11.55
N SER A 220 7.03 6.97 -11.25
CA SER A 220 8.42 7.20 -10.87
C SER A 220 9.21 7.84 -12.01
N LEU A 221 9.06 7.32 -13.23
CA LEU A 221 9.70 7.86 -14.43
C LEU A 221 9.35 9.34 -14.63
N ARG A 222 8.04 9.68 -14.64
CA ARG A 222 7.58 11.06 -14.86
C ARG A 222 8.10 12.01 -13.78
N MET A 223 8.04 11.60 -12.51
CA MET A 223 8.53 12.41 -11.40
C MET A 223 10.04 12.62 -11.47
N LEU A 224 10.81 11.58 -11.80
CA LEU A 224 12.27 11.66 -11.90
C LEU A 224 12.72 12.52 -13.09
N GLN A 225 12.07 12.39 -14.25
CA GLN A 225 12.26 13.32 -15.37
C GLN A 225 11.99 14.76 -14.97
N HIS A 226 10.88 14.99 -14.25
CA HIS A 226 10.48 16.32 -13.80
C HIS A 226 11.49 16.96 -12.85
N VAL A 227 12.21 16.16 -12.05
CA VAL A 227 13.28 16.63 -11.16
C VAL A 227 14.69 16.45 -11.73
N HIS A 228 14.80 16.06 -13.01
CA HIS A 228 16.06 15.80 -13.72
C HIS A 228 16.98 14.80 -13.01
N ALA A 229 16.40 13.68 -12.58
CA ALA A 229 17.07 12.59 -11.91
C ALA A 229 16.84 11.27 -12.65
N LEU A 230 17.67 10.28 -12.33
CA LEU A 230 17.48 8.89 -12.74
C LEU A 230 17.08 8.04 -11.53
N GLY A 231 16.46 6.89 -11.79
CA GLY A 231 16.08 5.96 -10.74
C GLY A 231 16.10 4.52 -11.20
N GLU A 232 16.50 3.64 -10.29
CA GLU A 232 16.53 2.19 -10.48
C GLU A 232 15.52 1.56 -9.52
N MET A 233 14.60 0.74 -10.04
CA MET A 233 13.61 0.03 -9.22
C MET A 233 14.32 -1.04 -8.37
N LYS A 234 14.01 -1.06 -7.07
CA LYS A 234 14.59 -2.00 -6.10
C LYS A 234 13.58 -3.01 -5.57
N LEU A 235 12.31 -2.65 -5.53
CA LEU A 235 11.21 -3.56 -5.19
C LEU A 235 9.92 -3.04 -5.82
N ASP A 236 9.00 -3.96 -6.08
CA ASP A 236 7.63 -3.68 -6.48
C ASP A 236 6.72 -4.78 -5.89
N ILE A 237 5.78 -4.40 -5.02
CA ILE A 237 4.92 -5.37 -4.33
C ILE A 237 3.47 -4.88 -4.22
N ASN A 238 2.55 -5.71 -4.68
CA ASN A 238 1.10 -5.55 -4.52
C ASN A 238 0.64 -6.01 -3.12
N HIS A 239 -0.28 -5.28 -2.50
CA HIS A 239 -0.91 -5.62 -1.21
C HIS A 239 -2.44 -5.75 -1.26
N ASN A 240 -3.04 -5.58 -2.45
CA ASN A 240 -4.43 -5.93 -2.76
C ASN A 240 -4.45 -6.90 -3.94
N LEU A 241 -4.63 -8.20 -3.66
CA LEU A 241 -4.67 -9.23 -4.70
C LEU A 241 -5.33 -10.51 -4.19
N VAL A 242 -5.71 -11.37 -5.12
CA VAL A 242 -5.98 -12.79 -4.88
C VAL A 242 -5.11 -13.66 -5.78
N GLU A 243 -4.60 -14.76 -5.26
CA GLU A 243 -3.79 -15.71 -6.02
C GLU A 243 -4.07 -17.16 -5.58
N ALA A 244 -3.79 -18.10 -6.48
CA ALA A 244 -3.78 -19.52 -6.14
C ALA A 244 -2.67 -19.79 -5.12
N TYR A 245 -2.96 -20.60 -4.10
CA TYR A 245 -2.05 -20.81 -2.99
C TYR A 245 -2.24 -22.18 -2.34
N THR A 246 -1.15 -22.77 -1.87
CA THR A 246 -1.18 -24.01 -1.09
C THR A 246 -0.85 -23.69 0.37
N PHE A 247 -1.83 -23.82 1.26
CA PHE A 247 -1.64 -23.60 2.70
C PHE A 247 -1.74 -24.91 3.44
N LYS A 248 -0.66 -25.32 4.12
CA LYS A 248 -0.59 -26.58 4.88
C LYS A 248 -0.99 -27.82 4.06
N GLY A 249 -0.58 -27.85 2.79
CA GLY A 249 -0.89 -28.94 1.85
C GLY A 249 -2.30 -28.93 1.27
N ILE A 250 -3.08 -27.87 1.51
CA ILE A 250 -4.42 -27.69 0.95
C ILE A 250 -4.35 -26.60 -0.11
N ASP A 251 -4.80 -26.92 -1.32
CA ASP A 251 -4.89 -25.95 -2.42
C ASP A 251 -6.13 -25.06 -2.28
N GLY A 252 -5.96 -23.79 -2.60
CA GLY A 252 -7.01 -22.79 -2.49
C GLY A 252 -6.56 -21.43 -2.98
N TRP A 253 -7.11 -20.39 -2.37
CA TRP A 253 -6.97 -19.00 -2.79
C TRP A 253 -6.60 -18.13 -1.60
N LEU A 254 -5.49 -17.41 -1.74
CA LEU A 254 -5.01 -16.45 -0.76
C LEU A 254 -5.36 -15.04 -1.21
N HIS A 255 -6.22 -14.40 -0.43
CA HIS A 255 -6.63 -13.02 -0.60
C HIS A 255 -5.81 -12.15 0.33
N ARG A 256 -5.37 -10.99 -0.16
CA ARG A 256 -4.75 -9.96 0.65
C ARG A 256 -5.44 -8.64 0.38
N LYS A 257 -5.80 -7.93 1.46
CA LYS A 257 -6.37 -6.58 1.41
C LYS A 257 -5.63 -5.68 2.37
N GLY A 258 -4.76 -4.84 1.84
CA GLY A 258 -3.79 -4.14 2.66
C GLY A 258 -2.87 -5.11 3.40
N ALA A 259 -2.48 -6.21 2.77
CA ALA A 259 -1.50 -7.14 3.34
C ALA A 259 -0.48 -7.51 2.26
N THR A 260 0.79 -7.53 2.63
CA THR A 260 1.89 -7.67 1.67
C THR A 260 2.40 -9.11 1.69
N PRO A 261 2.66 -9.76 0.54
CA PRO A 261 3.32 -11.06 0.51
C PRO A 261 4.67 -11.05 1.26
N ALA A 262 4.93 -12.09 2.06
CA ALA A 262 6.15 -12.22 2.87
C ALA A 262 7.25 -13.06 2.19
N ASP A 263 7.08 -13.42 0.92
CA ASP A 263 7.91 -14.36 0.16
C ASP A 263 8.46 -13.77 -1.14
N ARG A 264 8.27 -12.46 -1.38
CA ARG A 264 8.67 -11.75 -2.62
C ARG A 264 9.85 -10.79 -2.43
N GLY A 265 10.77 -11.13 -1.52
CA GLY A 265 11.95 -10.31 -1.21
C GLY A 265 11.69 -9.28 -0.11
N MET A 266 12.46 -8.19 -0.10
CA MET A 266 12.35 -7.14 0.92
C MET A 266 11.06 -6.34 0.74
N VAL A 267 10.51 -5.84 1.85
CA VAL A 267 9.28 -5.05 1.86
C VAL A 267 9.54 -3.68 2.47
N ILE A 268 8.93 -2.64 1.90
CA ILE A 268 8.85 -1.31 2.51
C ILE A 268 7.50 -1.16 3.21
N ILE A 269 7.51 -0.82 4.49
CA ILE A 269 6.31 -0.60 5.31
C ILE A 269 6.25 0.88 5.65
N PRO A 270 5.48 1.70 4.92
CA PRO A 270 5.35 3.11 5.23
C PRO A 270 4.53 3.36 6.49
N GLY A 271 4.95 4.39 7.23
CA GLY A 271 4.12 4.98 8.26
C GLY A 271 2.99 5.82 7.68
N SER A 272 2.61 6.85 8.42
CA SER A 272 1.72 7.88 7.90
C SER A 272 2.52 8.99 7.20
N ARG A 273 1.81 9.88 6.51
CA ARG A 273 2.41 11.04 5.83
C ARG A 273 3.21 11.91 6.82
N GLY A 274 4.53 11.92 6.70
CA GLY A 274 5.40 12.66 7.64
C GLY A 274 5.87 11.86 8.84
N ASP A 275 5.69 10.55 8.82
CA ASP A 275 6.23 9.59 9.76
C ASP A 275 7.32 8.74 9.08
N TYR A 276 8.01 7.90 9.84
CA TYR A 276 9.04 7.01 9.31
C TYR A 276 8.46 5.86 8.47
N SER A 277 9.22 5.39 7.49
CA SER A 277 9.02 4.11 6.81
C SER A 277 10.09 3.11 7.23
N TYR A 278 9.82 1.82 7.05
CA TYR A 278 10.74 0.74 7.43
C TYR A 278 10.97 -0.22 6.28
N LEU A 279 12.24 -0.41 5.91
CA LEU A 279 12.64 -1.49 5.02
C LEU A 279 12.86 -2.74 5.88
N VAL A 280 12.23 -3.84 5.51
CA VAL A 280 12.25 -5.09 6.28
C VAL A 280 12.59 -6.28 5.38
N ALA A 281 13.29 -7.26 5.96
CA ALA A 281 13.41 -8.61 5.41
C ALA A 281 12.30 -9.46 6.03
N PRO A 282 11.32 -9.94 5.24
CA PRO A 282 10.29 -10.82 5.74
C PRO A 282 10.83 -12.15 6.27
N GLN A 283 10.13 -12.70 7.27
CA GLN A 283 10.24 -14.07 7.72
C GLN A 283 8.87 -14.73 7.50
N ALA A 284 8.77 -15.39 6.35
CA ALA A 284 7.50 -15.96 5.89
C ALA A 284 6.99 -17.01 6.89
N SER A 285 5.72 -16.93 7.27
CA SER A 285 5.16 -17.77 8.33
C SER A 285 3.69 -18.09 8.13
N ASP A 286 3.32 -19.36 8.33
CA ASP A 286 1.94 -19.85 8.40
C ASP A 286 1.05 -19.07 9.38
N LYS A 287 1.66 -18.57 10.48
CA LYS A 287 0.98 -17.76 11.51
C LYS A 287 0.32 -16.49 10.93
N SER A 288 0.83 -16.03 9.79
CA SER A 288 0.44 -14.80 9.11
C SER A 288 -0.16 -15.02 7.72
N LEU A 289 -0.41 -16.28 7.34
CA LEU A 289 -0.69 -16.66 5.94
C LEU A 289 0.38 -16.08 4.98
N HIS A 290 1.65 -16.16 5.38
CA HIS A 290 2.79 -15.61 4.63
C HIS A 290 2.54 -14.16 4.17
N SER A 291 2.05 -13.33 5.09
CA SER A 291 1.67 -11.95 4.84
C SER A 291 2.17 -11.01 5.93
N LEU A 292 2.43 -9.76 5.55
CA LEU A 292 2.84 -8.68 6.44
C LEU A 292 1.82 -7.54 6.38
N ALA A 293 1.91 -6.60 7.32
CA ALA A 293 1.26 -5.30 7.20
C ALA A 293 1.69 -4.59 5.91
N HIS A 294 0.88 -3.66 5.41
CA HIS A 294 1.26 -2.80 4.29
C HIS A 294 1.62 -1.38 4.71
N GLY A 295 1.28 -0.98 5.95
CA GLY A 295 1.59 0.34 6.47
C GLY A 295 1.16 0.53 7.91
N ALA A 296 0.87 1.77 8.33
CA ALA A 296 0.45 2.06 9.71
C ALA A 296 -1.00 1.66 10.03
N GLY A 297 -1.88 1.63 9.02
CA GLY A 297 -3.32 1.41 9.22
C GLY A 297 -4.05 2.62 9.82
N ARG A 298 -5.31 2.81 9.45
CA ARG A 298 -6.07 3.99 9.89
C ARG A 298 -6.58 3.83 11.32
N LYS A 299 -6.59 4.95 12.05
CA LYS A 299 -7.26 5.11 13.34
C LYS A 299 -8.66 5.69 13.19
N TRP A 300 -8.87 6.56 12.20
CA TRP A 300 -10.15 7.25 11.96
C TRP A 300 -10.64 7.04 10.53
N MET A 301 -11.97 7.02 10.38
CA MET A 301 -12.59 7.10 9.06
C MET A 301 -12.25 8.43 8.38
N ARG A 302 -12.03 8.40 7.05
CA ARG A 302 -11.66 9.60 6.27
C ARG A 302 -12.63 10.76 6.48
N THR A 303 -13.93 10.47 6.44
CA THR A 303 -15.02 11.44 6.62
C THR A 303 -14.96 12.20 7.94
N GLU A 304 -14.37 11.64 8.99
CA GLU A 304 -14.28 12.28 10.32
C GLU A 304 -13.03 13.15 10.48
N CYS A 305 -11.99 12.91 9.68
CA CYS A 305 -10.65 13.45 9.94
C CYS A 305 -10.64 14.98 9.90
N LYS A 306 -11.31 15.60 8.92
CA LYS A 306 -11.38 17.05 8.81
C LYS A 306 -12.08 17.68 10.01
N GLY A 307 -13.23 17.16 10.44
CA GLY A 307 -13.94 17.69 11.60
C GLY A 307 -13.12 17.61 12.89
N ARG A 308 -12.32 16.55 13.05
CA ARG A 308 -11.43 16.38 14.21
C ARG A 308 -10.22 17.31 14.20
N LEU A 309 -9.72 17.70 13.02
CA LEU A 309 -8.40 18.35 12.87
C LEU A 309 -8.45 19.82 12.44
N SER A 310 -9.48 20.26 11.73
CA SER A 310 -9.55 21.60 11.14
C SER A 310 -9.52 22.72 12.19
N HIS A 311 -10.00 22.46 13.40
CA HIS A 311 -9.95 23.40 14.52
C HIS A 311 -8.56 23.52 15.17
N ARG A 312 -7.67 22.56 14.91
CA ARG A 312 -6.33 22.47 15.53
C ARG A 312 -5.20 22.78 14.55
N TYR A 313 -5.42 22.48 13.27
CA TYR A 313 -4.39 22.60 12.24
C TYR A 313 -4.94 23.25 10.98
N THR A 314 -4.20 24.21 10.46
CA THR A 314 -4.40 24.76 9.12
C THR A 314 -3.78 23.84 8.06
N PRO A 315 -4.22 23.88 6.78
CA PRO A 315 -3.58 23.11 5.72
C PRO A 315 -2.09 23.43 5.57
N LEU A 316 -1.69 24.70 5.76
CA LEU A 316 -0.30 25.12 5.70
C LEU A 316 0.56 24.47 6.81
N GLN A 317 0.01 24.35 8.03
CA GLN A 317 0.68 23.62 9.11
C GLN A 317 0.79 22.13 8.79
N LEU A 318 -0.22 21.53 8.16
CA LEU A 318 -0.17 20.13 7.74
C LEU A 318 0.77 19.90 6.54
N ALA A 319 1.13 20.93 5.78
CA ALA A 319 2.09 20.84 4.68
C ALA A 319 3.55 20.69 5.15
N ARG A 320 3.82 20.89 6.45
CA ARG A 320 5.13 20.70 7.07
C ARG A 320 5.02 19.71 8.23
N THR A 321 5.87 18.69 8.22
CA THR A 321 5.78 17.59 9.19
C THR A 321 6.72 17.81 10.37
N ASN A 322 6.50 17.12 11.48
CA ASN A 322 7.40 17.18 12.64
C ASN A 322 8.81 16.66 12.33
N LEU A 323 8.94 15.82 11.29
CA LEU A 323 10.22 15.34 10.78
C LEU A 323 10.92 16.36 9.86
N GLY A 324 10.29 17.51 9.59
CA GLY A 324 10.82 18.57 8.73
C GLY A 324 10.56 18.37 7.24
N SER A 325 9.82 17.30 6.87
CA SER A 325 9.46 17.03 5.47
C SER A 325 8.37 17.97 4.97
N ARG A 326 8.24 18.07 3.64
CA ARG A 326 7.18 18.83 2.96
C ARG A 326 6.09 17.92 2.44
N VAL A 327 4.90 18.48 2.26
CA VAL A 327 3.78 17.78 1.64
C VAL A 327 3.12 18.66 0.58
N ILE A 328 3.12 18.14 -0.65
CA ILE A 328 2.39 18.71 -1.78
C ILE A 328 1.03 18.03 -1.85
N CYS A 329 0.00 18.77 -1.42
CA CYS A 329 -1.39 18.34 -1.49
C CYS A 329 -2.30 19.57 -1.58
N ALA A 330 -2.74 19.93 -2.78
CA ALA A 330 -3.63 21.08 -2.97
C ALA A 330 -5.09 20.76 -2.57
N ASN A 331 -5.46 19.48 -2.48
CA ASN A 331 -6.77 19.06 -2.06
C ASN A 331 -6.97 19.32 -0.54
N LYS A 332 -7.75 20.36 -0.23
CA LYS A 332 -8.04 20.82 1.13
C LYS A 332 -8.72 19.80 2.02
N GLN A 333 -9.39 18.80 1.46
CA GLN A 333 -10.01 17.72 2.22
C GLN A 333 -8.97 16.64 2.51
N LEU A 334 -8.30 16.16 1.46
CA LEU A 334 -7.35 15.06 1.52
C LEU A 334 -6.18 15.31 2.47
N ILE A 335 -5.72 16.57 2.58
CA ILE A 335 -4.64 16.93 3.50
C ILE A 335 -4.96 16.60 4.97
N TYR A 336 -6.23 16.69 5.38
CA TYR A 336 -6.70 16.29 6.70
C TYR A 336 -6.94 14.79 6.81
N GLU A 337 -7.54 14.20 5.78
CA GLU A 337 -7.83 12.76 5.74
C GLU A 337 -6.58 11.91 5.88
N GLU A 338 -5.46 12.41 5.38
CA GLU A 338 -4.19 11.71 5.32
C GLU A 338 -3.15 12.33 6.28
N ALA A 339 -3.60 13.05 7.31
CA ALA A 339 -2.73 13.57 8.37
C ALA A 339 -2.26 12.45 9.32
N PRO A 340 -1.06 12.55 9.93
CA PRO A 340 -0.52 11.53 10.84
C PRO A 340 -1.47 11.08 11.96
N GLN A 341 -2.25 12.01 12.51
CA GLN A 341 -3.17 11.76 13.62
C GLN A 341 -4.30 10.79 13.25
N SER A 342 -4.58 10.66 11.95
CA SER A 342 -5.59 9.75 11.40
C SER A 342 -5.11 8.30 11.32
N TYR A 343 -3.85 8.03 11.63
CA TYR A 343 -3.19 6.73 11.53
C TYR A 343 -2.74 6.21 12.89
N LYS A 344 -2.50 4.90 12.99
CA LYS A 344 -1.82 4.31 14.14
C LYS A 344 -0.32 4.65 14.11
N SER A 345 0.37 4.38 15.21
CA SER A 345 1.83 4.48 15.24
C SER A 345 2.45 3.35 14.44
N ILE A 346 3.25 3.69 13.43
CA ILE A 346 4.02 2.71 12.65
C ILE A 346 4.96 1.89 13.54
N GLU A 347 5.49 2.49 14.61
CA GLU A 347 6.40 1.80 15.53
C GLU A 347 5.73 0.60 16.19
N THR A 348 4.45 0.74 16.59
CA THR A 348 3.69 -0.36 17.21
C THR A 348 3.38 -1.48 16.21
N VAL A 349 3.21 -1.14 14.92
CA VAL A 349 3.00 -2.12 13.84
C VAL A 349 4.29 -2.92 13.61
N ILE A 350 5.43 -2.24 13.49
CA ILE A 350 6.75 -2.87 13.34
C ILE A 350 7.11 -3.71 14.56
N GLU A 351 6.86 -3.20 15.77
CA GLU A 351 7.06 -3.94 17.02
C GLU A 351 6.23 -5.22 17.04
N SER A 352 4.96 -5.16 16.66
CA SER A 352 4.09 -6.34 16.59
C SER A 352 4.62 -7.41 15.64
N MET A 353 5.02 -7.03 14.42
CA MET A 353 5.57 -7.98 13.45
C MET A 353 6.92 -8.55 13.91
N LYS A 354 7.78 -7.74 14.54
CA LYS A 354 9.06 -8.20 15.09
C LYS A 354 8.87 -9.19 16.24
N ASN A 355 7.97 -8.89 17.19
CA ASN A 355 7.67 -9.81 18.31
C ASN A 355 6.99 -11.10 17.83
N ALA A 356 6.27 -11.06 16.71
CA ALA A 356 5.69 -12.23 16.08
C ALA A 356 6.68 -13.03 15.21
N GLU A 357 7.95 -12.60 15.13
CA GLU A 357 9.01 -13.23 14.32
C GLU A 357 8.66 -13.25 12.82
N LEU A 358 8.04 -12.18 12.33
CA LEU A 358 7.63 -12.05 10.93
C LEU A 358 8.57 -11.18 10.10
N ILE A 359 9.46 -10.41 10.75
CA ILE A 359 10.38 -9.49 10.07
C ILE A 359 11.71 -9.35 10.80
N ASN A 360 12.75 -9.10 10.03
CA ASN A 360 13.96 -8.41 10.48
C ASN A 360 13.97 -7.00 9.91
N VAL A 361 14.21 -5.99 10.75
CA VAL A 361 14.23 -4.59 10.29
C VAL A 361 15.61 -4.26 9.72
N ILE A 362 15.66 -3.87 8.44
CA ILE A 362 16.89 -3.55 7.72
C ILE A 362 17.28 -2.10 7.98
N ALA A 363 16.36 -1.17 7.74
CA ALA A 363 16.58 0.26 7.88
C ALA A 363 15.30 1.02 8.18
N ARG A 364 15.46 2.18 8.84
CA ARG A 364 14.42 3.20 9.00
C ARG A 364 14.69 4.34 8.02
N LEU A 365 13.64 4.79 7.36
CA LEU A 365 13.66 5.83 6.34
C LEU A 365 12.85 7.03 6.83
N LYS A 366 13.36 8.23 6.58
CA LYS A 366 12.73 9.49 6.93
C LYS A 366 12.22 10.20 5.67
N PRO A 367 10.98 10.72 5.68
CA PRO A 367 10.43 11.45 4.54
C PRO A 367 11.20 12.75 4.32
N ILE A 368 11.37 13.12 3.05
CA ILE A 368 11.90 14.40 2.58
C ILE A 368 10.73 15.23 2.05
N LEU A 369 9.95 14.66 1.13
CA LEU A 369 8.80 15.30 0.51
C LEU A 369 7.78 14.25 0.08
N THR A 370 6.53 14.42 0.50
CA THR A 370 5.39 13.60 0.06
C THR A 370 4.57 14.36 -0.98
N TYR A 371 4.43 13.80 -2.17
CA TYR A 371 3.53 14.30 -3.21
C TYR A 371 2.25 13.47 -3.22
N LYS A 372 1.09 14.12 -3.19
CA LYS A 372 -0.22 13.46 -3.34
C LYS A 372 -0.96 13.93 -4.58
N THR A 373 -1.13 15.24 -4.71
CA THR A 373 -1.90 15.86 -5.79
C THR A 373 -1.60 17.36 -5.86
N SER A 374 -1.43 17.90 -7.06
CA SER A 374 -1.40 19.34 -7.36
C SER A 374 -2.79 19.96 -7.36
N GLY A 375 -3.85 19.15 -7.30
CA GLY A 375 -5.25 19.57 -7.22
C GLY A 375 -6.00 19.47 -8.55
N GLU A 376 -5.33 18.98 -9.59
CA GLU A 376 -5.96 18.61 -10.85
C GLU A 376 -6.73 17.29 -10.65
N PHE A 377 -7.94 17.22 -11.20
CA PHE A 377 -8.75 16.01 -11.16
C PHE A 377 -8.59 15.29 -12.50
N ALA A 378 -8.10 14.05 -12.45
CA ALA A 378 -8.05 13.11 -13.57
C ALA A 378 -9.43 12.50 -13.83
#